data_AF-A0A0R1QHB2-F1
#
_entry.id   AF-A0A0R1QHB2-F1
#
_cell.length_a   1.000
_cell.length_b   1.000
_cell.length_c   1.000
_cell.angle_alpha   90.00
_cell.angle_beta   90.00
_cell.angle_gamma   90.00
#
_symmetry.space_group_name_H-M   'P 1'
#
loop_
_entity.id
_entity.type
_entity.pdbx_description
1 polymer ?
#
loop_
_entity_poly.entity_id
_entity_poly.type
_entity_poly.pdbx_seq_one_letter_code
_entity_poly.pdbx_strand_id
1 'polypeptide(L)'
;MLAMNAQELKTSIKASEGRVIVSENVVTQNVMDDISTSEVAAAFGADMILLNLFDVFNPRIVGLYDDENDLDTAKVHRDGSIIKHLQRLVGRPIGVNLEPVDSLAPMTETRAIVPEEITARSRKARL
;
A
#
# COMPACT_ATOMS: atom_id res chain seq x y z
N MET A 1 20.07 -0.86 -4.53
CA MET A 1 19.07 -1.76 -5.13
C MET A 1 19.16 -1.64 -6.64
N LEU A 2 19.11 -2.75 -7.37
CA LEU A 2 18.91 -2.71 -8.83
C LEU A 2 17.53 -2.10 -9.09
N ALA A 3 17.50 -0.91 -9.69
CA ALA A 3 16.26 -0.27 -10.07
C ALA A 3 15.67 -1.00 -11.28
N MET A 4 14.82 -2.00 -11.02
CA MET A 4 14.06 -2.67 -12.06
C MET A 4 12.93 -1.77 -12.55
N ASN A 5 12.71 -1.72 -13.87
CA ASN A 5 11.48 -1.17 -14.42
C ASN A 5 10.31 -2.14 -14.20
N ALA A 6 9.08 -1.69 -14.48
CA ALA A 6 7.87 -2.49 -14.26
C ALA A 6 7.87 -3.83 -15.02
N GLN A 7 8.43 -3.85 -16.24
CA GLN A 7 8.49 -5.06 -17.07
C GLN A 7 9.51 -6.06 -16.53
N GLU A 8 10.67 -5.58 -16.07
CA GLU A 8 11.71 -6.39 -15.43
C GLU A 8 11.19 -7.00 -14.13
N LEU A 9 10.55 -6.20 -13.27
CA LEU A 9 9.95 -6.69 -12.03
C LEU A 9 8.93 -7.80 -12.31
N LYS A 10 8.00 -7.57 -13.25
CA LYS A 10 7.00 -8.58 -13.63
C LYS A 10 7.63 -9.87 -14.16
N THR A 11 8.67 -9.76 -14.98
CA THR A 11 9.40 -10.91 -15.50
C THR A 11 10.12 -11.65 -14.37
N SER A 12 10.75 -10.93 -13.43
CA SER A 12 11.45 -11.54 -12.29
C SER A 12 10.50 -12.32 -11.37
N ILE A 13 9.30 -11.79 -11.11
CA ILE A 13 8.27 -12.47 -10.32
C ILE A 13 7.87 -13.78 -10.99
N LYS A 14 7.65 -13.78 -12.31
CA LYS A 14 7.35 -15.01 -13.06
C LYS A 14 8.50 -16.01 -13.03
N ALA A 15 9.72 -15.54 -13.23
CA ALA A 15 10.93 -16.37 -13.20
C ALA A 15 11.24 -16.94 -11.81
N SER A 16 10.66 -16.37 -10.75
CA SER A 16 10.79 -16.89 -9.38
C SER A 16 10.02 -18.20 -9.15
N GLU A 17 9.17 -18.64 -10.09
CA GLU A 17 8.39 -19.88 -9.99
C GLU A 17 7.56 -19.97 -8.69
N GLY A 18 7.00 -18.84 -8.26
CA GLY A 18 6.15 -18.77 -7.06
C GLY A 18 6.90 -18.68 -5.73
N ARG A 19 8.22 -18.45 -5.75
CA ARG A 19 9.03 -18.24 -4.54
C ARG A 19 8.91 -16.83 -3.97
N VAL A 20 8.41 -15.86 -4.75
CA VAL A 20 8.21 -14.48 -4.27
C VAL A 20 7.10 -14.43 -3.22
N ILE A 21 7.44 -13.90 -2.05
CA ILE A 21 6.52 -13.68 -0.94
C ILE A 21 6.05 -12.23 -0.95
N VAL A 22 4.74 -12.03 -1.08
CA VAL A 22 4.09 -10.72 -0.94
C VAL A 22 3.42 -10.66 0.43
N SER A 23 3.75 -9.63 1.21
CA SER A 23 3.07 -9.34 2.47
C SER A 23 2.05 -8.23 2.26
N GLU A 24 0.78 -8.53 2.54
CA GLU A 24 -0.28 -7.52 2.60
C GLU A 24 -0.30 -6.90 3.99
N ASN A 25 -0.21 -5.56 4.06
CA ASN A 25 -0.10 -4.84 5.32
C ASN A 25 -1.19 -3.80 5.46
N VAL A 26 -1.95 -3.88 6.55
CA VAL A 26 -2.90 -2.84 6.95
C VAL A 26 -2.11 -1.63 7.44
N VAL A 27 -2.11 -0.55 6.65
CA VAL A 27 -1.28 0.65 6.91
C VAL A 27 -1.85 1.59 7.97
N THR A 28 -3.06 1.31 8.45
CA THR A 28 -3.78 2.10 9.46
C THR A 28 -3.54 1.60 10.88
N GLN A 29 -2.65 0.62 11.05
CA GLN A 29 -2.30 0.01 12.33
C GLN A 29 -0.78 -0.19 12.39
N ASN A 30 -0.20 -0.05 13.57
CA ASN A 30 1.19 -0.44 13.84
C ASN A 30 1.25 -1.68 14.73
N VAL A 31 2.40 -2.34 14.68
CA VAL A 31 2.77 -3.45 15.57
C VAL A 31 3.68 -2.96 16.69
N MET A 32 4.42 -1.88 16.45
CA MET A 32 5.34 -1.25 17.39
C MET A 32 5.43 0.25 17.06
N ASP A 33 5.72 1.06 18.08
CA ASP A 33 5.92 2.49 17.90
C ASP A 33 7.13 2.78 17.01
N ASP A 34 6.97 3.80 16.17
CA ASP A 34 7.93 4.34 15.20
C ASP A 34 8.48 3.32 14.19
N ILE A 35 7.81 2.17 14.04
CA ILE A 35 8.11 1.18 13.00
C ILE A 35 6.83 0.77 12.28
N SER A 36 6.82 0.95 10.96
CA SER A 36 5.69 0.55 10.13
C SER A 36 5.59 -0.98 10.04
N THR A 37 4.36 -1.50 9.94
CA THR A 37 4.10 -2.94 9.70
C THR A 37 4.85 -3.47 8.47
N SER A 38 5.10 -2.61 7.48
CA SER A 38 5.84 -2.94 6.27
C SER A 38 7.34 -3.12 6.47
N GLU A 39 7.97 -2.37 7.40
CA GLU A 39 9.36 -2.61 7.79
C GLU A 39 9.51 -3.93 8.53
N VAL A 40 8.57 -4.23 9.42
CA VAL A 40 8.50 -5.55 10.08
C VAL A 40 8.37 -6.64 9.02
N ALA A 41 7.39 -6.56 8.11
CA ALA A 41 7.22 -7.56 7.06
C ALA A 41 8.49 -7.76 6.20
N ALA A 42 9.17 -6.68 5.83
CA ALA A 42 10.43 -6.74 5.09
C ALA A 42 11.55 -7.42 5.89
N ALA A 43 11.67 -7.14 7.19
CA ALA A 43 12.63 -7.78 8.08
C ALA A 43 12.38 -9.30 8.23
N PHE A 44 11.12 -9.72 8.15
CA PHE A 44 10.70 -11.12 8.21
C PHE A 44 10.71 -11.84 6.86
N GLY A 45 11.26 -11.22 5.81
CA GLY A 45 11.55 -11.89 4.53
C GLY A 45 10.52 -11.67 3.44
N ALA A 46 9.64 -10.67 3.55
CA ALA A 46 8.81 -10.27 2.42
C ALA A 46 9.67 -9.77 1.25
N ASP A 47 9.44 -10.31 0.06
CA ASP A 47 10.08 -9.84 -1.17
C ASP A 47 9.40 -8.59 -1.71
N MET A 48 8.10 -8.44 -1.45
CA MET A 48 7.26 -7.32 -1.86
C MET A 48 6.25 -6.96 -0.77
N ILE A 49 5.86 -5.69 -0.75
CA ILE A 49 4.85 -5.16 0.16
C ILE A 49 3.62 -4.74 -0.63
N LEU A 50 2.43 -5.12 -0.15
CA LEU A 50 1.15 -4.65 -0.68
C LEU A 50 0.42 -3.86 0.41
N LEU A 51 0.23 -2.56 0.18
CA LEU A 51 -0.45 -1.68 1.13
C LEU A 51 -1.95 -1.92 1.04
N ASN A 52 -2.55 -2.37 2.14
CA ASN A 52 -3.99 -2.49 2.31
C ASN A 52 -4.54 -1.35 3.16
N LEU A 53 -5.78 -0.96 2.88
CA LEU A 53 -6.47 0.18 3.49
C LEU A 53 -5.73 1.53 3.36
N PHE A 54 -4.88 1.67 2.33
CA PHE A 54 -4.20 2.93 2.06
C PHE A 54 -5.15 3.92 1.37
N ASP A 55 -5.44 5.01 2.06
CA ASP A 55 -6.21 6.13 1.51
C ASP A 55 -5.33 7.00 0.60
N VAL A 56 -5.57 6.94 -0.70
CA VAL A 56 -4.82 7.71 -1.71
C VAL A 56 -5.13 9.21 -1.66
N PHE A 57 -6.25 9.61 -1.07
CA PHE A 57 -6.66 11.00 -0.92
C PHE A 57 -6.17 11.62 0.40
N ASN A 58 -6.07 10.83 1.47
CA ASN A 58 -5.48 11.24 2.75
C ASN A 58 -4.35 10.28 3.17
N PRO A 59 -3.23 10.28 2.42
CA PRO A 59 -2.14 9.34 2.61
C PRO A 59 -1.55 9.41 4.02
N ARG A 60 -1.66 8.29 4.73
CA ARG A 60 -1.12 8.02 6.06
C ARG A 60 -0.62 6.58 6.10
N ILE A 61 0.52 6.37 6.74
CA ILE A 61 1.05 5.04 7.05
C ILE A 61 1.51 5.11 8.50
N VAL A 62 0.82 4.40 9.37
CA VAL A 62 1.08 4.42 10.81
C VAL A 62 2.45 3.80 11.10
N GLY A 63 3.22 4.44 11.98
CA GLY A 63 4.58 4.04 12.35
C GLY A 63 5.66 4.37 11.32
N LEU A 64 5.34 5.10 10.24
CA LEU A 64 6.34 5.49 9.22
C LEU A 64 7.14 6.74 9.60
N TYR A 65 6.60 7.58 10.47
CA TYR A 65 7.24 8.80 10.95
C TYR A 65 7.20 8.82 12.48
N ASP A 66 8.20 9.44 13.07
CA ASP A 66 8.31 9.63 14.53
C ASP A 66 7.00 10.23 15.08
N ASP A 67 6.52 9.66 16.19
CA ASP A 67 5.31 10.08 16.89
C ASP A 67 4.00 9.94 16.08
N GLU A 68 3.99 9.23 14.94
CA GLU A 68 2.80 8.96 14.11
C GLU A 68 2.33 7.50 14.27
N ASN A 69 2.03 7.11 15.51
CA ASN A 69 1.84 5.72 15.96
C ASN A 69 0.40 5.19 15.92
N ASP A 70 -0.57 6.05 15.57
CA ASP A 70 -1.95 5.68 15.30
C ASP A 70 -2.60 6.65 14.31
N LEU A 71 -3.89 6.46 13.99
CA LEU A 71 -4.61 7.35 13.07
C LEU A 71 -4.90 8.74 13.65
N ASP A 72 -4.88 8.91 14.98
CA ASP A 72 -5.14 10.18 15.65
C ASP A 72 -3.90 11.09 15.61
N THR A 73 -2.72 10.48 15.66
CA THR A 73 -1.41 11.14 15.61
C THR A 73 -0.85 11.27 14.19
N ALA A 74 -1.15 10.31 13.30
CA ALA A 74 -0.63 10.29 11.93
C ALA A 74 -1.13 11.48 11.08
N LYS A 75 -0.19 12.17 10.44
CA LYS A 75 -0.47 13.34 9.62
C LYS A 75 -0.69 12.94 8.17
N VAL A 76 -1.47 13.74 7.45
CA VAL A 76 -1.71 13.49 6.02
C VAL A 76 -0.53 14.01 5.18
N HIS A 77 0.13 13.13 4.43
CA HIS A 77 1.34 13.44 3.64
C HIS A 77 1.04 13.57 2.13
N ARG A 78 0.58 14.74 1.69
CA ARG A 78 0.08 14.98 0.31
C ARG A 78 1.15 15.28 -0.75
N ASP A 79 2.41 15.31 -0.38
CA ASP A 79 3.52 15.64 -1.29
C ASP A 79 3.87 14.51 -2.29
N GLY A 80 3.19 13.36 -2.17
CA GLY A 80 3.41 12.17 -3.00
C GLY A 80 4.73 11.44 -2.69
N SER A 81 5.41 11.80 -1.60
CA SER A 81 6.70 11.21 -1.23
C SER A 81 6.55 10.00 -0.30
N ILE A 82 5.43 9.86 0.42
CA ILE A 82 5.22 8.83 1.44
C ILE A 82 5.52 7.40 0.96
N ILE A 83 5.06 7.02 -0.23
CA ILE A 83 5.31 5.68 -0.80
C ILE A 83 6.80 5.51 -1.12
N LYS A 84 7.45 6.55 -1.64
CA LYS A 84 8.90 6.52 -1.92
C LYS A 84 9.72 6.49 -0.63
N HIS A 85 9.23 7.15 0.43
CA HIS A 85 9.86 7.12 1.73
C HIS A 85 9.80 5.69 2.29
N LEU A 86 8.61 5.09 2.35
CA LEU A 86 8.46 3.70 2.77
C LEU A 86 9.30 2.75 1.92
N GLN A 87 9.31 2.92 0.59
CA GLN A 87 10.10 2.10 -0.33
C GLN A 87 11.60 2.14 -0.02
N ARG A 88 12.13 3.30 0.40
CA ARG A 88 13.53 3.44 0.79
C ARG A 88 13.85 2.69 2.08
N LEU A 89 12.95 2.73 3.06
CA LEU A 89 13.13 2.04 4.36
C LEU A 89 13.06 0.52 4.20
N VAL A 90 12.00 0.03 3.56
CA VAL A 90 11.78 -1.43 3.41
C VAL A 90 12.73 -2.06 2.39
N GLY A 91 13.17 -1.28 1.40
CA GLY A 91 14.02 -1.79 0.34
C GLY A 91 13.35 -2.91 -0.47
N ARG A 92 12.03 -2.79 -0.72
CA ARG A 92 11.22 -3.74 -1.50
C ARG A 92 10.28 -3.01 -2.48
N PRO A 93 9.86 -3.63 -3.58
CA PRO A 93 8.75 -3.13 -4.38
C PRO A 93 7.48 -2.97 -3.54
N ILE A 94 6.75 -1.87 -3.78
CA ILE A 94 5.49 -1.55 -3.09
C ILE A 94 4.35 -1.53 -4.09
N GLY A 95 3.29 -2.29 -3.81
CA GLY A 95 1.98 -2.19 -4.45
C GLY A 95 0.96 -1.53 -3.50
N VAL A 96 -0.13 -1.03 -4.07
CA VAL A 96 -1.30 -0.58 -3.29
C VAL A 96 -2.49 -1.42 -3.73
N ASN A 97 -3.17 -2.06 -2.77
CA ASN A 97 -4.42 -2.76 -3.01
C ASN A 97 -5.55 -1.74 -3.08
N LEU A 98 -6.06 -1.47 -4.28
CA LEU A 98 -7.16 -0.55 -4.49
C LEU A 98 -8.38 -1.34 -4.95
N GLU A 99 -9.50 -1.12 -4.26
CA GLU A 99 -10.76 -1.70 -4.70
C GLU A 99 -11.36 -0.83 -5.83
N PRO A 100 -12.06 -1.43 -6.81
CA PRO A 100 -12.83 -0.66 -7.78
C PRO A 100 -14.19 -0.28 -7.19
N VAL A 101 -14.51 1.03 -7.16
CA VAL A 101 -15.89 1.48 -6.95
C VAL A 101 -16.57 1.58 -8.30
N ASP A 102 -17.17 0.46 -8.71
CA ASP A 102 -18.21 0.50 -9.72
C ASP A 102 -19.56 0.58 -9.03
N SER A 103 -20.27 1.69 -9.20
CA SER A 103 -21.64 1.87 -8.71
C SER A 103 -22.67 1.10 -9.56
N LEU A 104 -22.27 0.60 -10.73
CA LEU A 104 -23.14 -0.05 -11.71
C LEU A 104 -22.81 -1.53 -11.97
N ALA A 105 -21.77 -2.08 -11.34
CA ALA A 105 -21.41 -3.48 -11.53
C ALA A 105 -22.51 -4.40 -10.97
N PRO A 106 -22.99 -5.40 -11.74
CA PRO A 106 -23.90 -6.41 -11.22
C PRO A 106 -23.17 -7.25 -10.17
N MET A 107 -23.61 -7.16 -8.92
CA MET A 107 -23.00 -7.90 -7.80
C MET A 107 -23.73 -9.21 -7.57
N THR A 108 -22.98 -10.30 -7.38
CA THR A 108 -23.53 -11.62 -7.02
C THR A 108 -23.87 -11.72 -5.53
N GLU A 109 -23.28 -10.87 -4.69
CA GLU A 109 -23.46 -10.85 -3.22
C GLU A 109 -23.69 -9.43 -2.67
N THR A 110 -24.17 -9.34 -1.42
CA THR A 110 -24.44 -8.07 -0.73
C THR A 110 -23.17 -7.24 -0.58
N ARG A 111 -23.20 -6.00 -1.05
CA ARG A 111 -22.09 -5.05 -0.96
C ARG A 111 -21.75 -4.73 0.49
N ALA A 112 -20.54 -5.09 0.93
CA ALA A 112 -19.97 -4.50 2.13
C ALA A 112 -19.72 -3.00 1.86
N ILE A 113 -20.18 -2.14 2.76
CA ILE A 113 -19.95 -0.70 2.65
C ILE A 113 -18.51 -0.45 3.13
N VAL A 114 -17.62 -0.18 2.19
CA VAL A 114 -16.23 0.22 2.45
C VAL A 114 -16.08 1.72 2.23
N PRO A 115 -15.24 2.42 3.03
CA PRO A 115 -15.05 3.86 2.90
C PRO A 115 -14.60 4.26 1.49
N GLU A 116 -15.09 5.41 0.98
CA GLU A 116 -14.81 5.92 -0.38
C GLU A 116 -13.31 6.25 -0.62
N GLU A 117 -12.55 6.30 0.46
CA GLU A 117 -11.13 6.72 0.55
C GLU A 117 -10.15 5.63 0.10
N ILE A 118 -10.48 4.35 0.34
CA ILE A 118 -9.78 3.17 -0.19
C ILE A 118 -10.28 2.78 -1.60
N THR A 119 -11.18 3.63 -2.10
CA THR A 119 -11.85 3.78 -3.39
C THR A 119 -11.04 4.18 -4.63
N ALA A 120 -10.66 3.33 -5.58
CA ALA A 120 -10.15 3.85 -6.86
C ALA A 120 -11.31 4.35 -7.74
N ARG A 121 -11.73 5.62 -7.57
CA ARG A 121 -12.60 6.30 -8.55
C ARG A 121 -11.78 6.81 -9.72
N SER A 122 -12.13 6.37 -10.94
CA SER A 122 -11.74 7.06 -12.18
C SER A 122 -12.31 8.49 -12.15
N ARG A 123 -11.55 9.48 -11.68
CA ARG A 123 -11.88 10.89 -11.96
C ARG A 123 -11.76 11.07 -13.47
N LYS A 124 -12.89 11.01 -14.19
CA LYS A 124 -12.94 11.45 -15.59
C LYS A 124 -12.36 12.87 -15.60
N ALA A 125 -11.23 13.03 -16.29
CA ALA A 125 -10.70 14.32 -16.63
C ALA A 125 -11.81 15.10 -17.33
N ARG A 126 -12.29 16.15 -16.66
CA ARG A 126 -13.21 17.11 -17.24
C ARG A 126 -12.34 18.06 -18.06
N LEU A 127 -12.24 17.78 -19.35
CA LEU A 127 -11.96 18.79 -20.38
C LEU A 127 -13.25 19.57 -20.63
#